data_AF-A0A091FQR2-F1
#
_entry.id   AF-A0A091FQR2-F1
#
_cell.length_a   1.000
_cell.length_b   1.000
_cell.length_c   1.000
_cell.angle_alpha   90.00
_cell.angle_beta   90.00
_cell.angle_gamma   90.00
#
_symmetry.space_group_name_H-M   'P 1'
#
loop_
_entity.id
_entity.type
_entity.pdbx_description
1 polymer ?
#
loop_
_entity_poly.entity_id
_entity_poly.type
_entity_poly.pdbx_seq_one_letter_code
_entity_poly.pdbx_strand_id
1 'polypeptide(L)'
;MKLLLLFLFCISSVKPQGFTDYDGEDDAPPPDPRGHRPVDKRREAAPTLRPVAPPIGGIGYQPRPPKRVKPSDKKERIIYPDAGGCKHPLEELGVLCPTGCELQTTLVKQEKNVKPIVRDLKDKVGKLSETSTTFYEYVNVLDDKLVKTQKQRKDNDDILSQYNTEVELHYSYIKDNLDNNIPSSLRVLRAVVDSLHKKIQKLENAIATQTDYCRSPCVVSCNIPVVSGKECEDIIRKGGEVSEMYLIQPDPFVKPYRVYCDMETDNGGWTLIQNRQDGSVNFGRGWDHYKKGFGNVAKSGGKNYCDTPGEYWLGNDRISQLTKIGPTEVLIEMEDWNGDKVSAHYGGFTIQNEGNKYQLSVSNYKGNAGNALMDGASQLHGENRTMTIHNGMLFSTYDRDNDGWLTADPRKQCSKEDGGGWWYNRCHSANPNGRYYWGGSYSWDMAKHGTDDGVVWMNWKGSWYSMKKMSMKIRPYFP
;
A
#
# COMPACT_ATOMS: atom_id res chain seq x y z
N MET A 1 27.79 -9.02 -4.37
CA MET A 1 27.01 -10.22 -4.75
C MET A 1 26.79 -11.15 -3.56
N LYS A 2 25.89 -10.81 -2.61
CA LYS A 2 25.43 -11.74 -1.55
C LYS A 2 24.09 -11.35 -0.91
N LEU A 3 23.34 -10.42 -1.48
CA LEU A 3 22.06 -9.93 -0.93
C LEU A 3 20.87 -10.05 -1.89
N LEU A 4 21.07 -10.61 -3.08
CA LEU A 4 20.01 -10.81 -4.07
C LEU A 4 19.33 -12.18 -3.99
N LEU A 5 19.79 -13.07 -3.10
CA LEU A 5 19.27 -14.42 -2.90
C LEU A 5 18.23 -14.55 -1.77
N LEU A 6 17.97 -13.49 -1.02
CA LEU A 6 17.03 -13.51 0.11
C LEU A 6 15.62 -13.00 -0.23
N PHE A 7 15.43 -12.38 -1.40
CA PHE A 7 14.12 -11.84 -1.81
C PHE A 7 13.28 -12.79 -2.69
N LEU A 8 13.87 -13.88 -3.19
CA LEU A 8 13.17 -14.83 -4.07
C LEU A 8 12.55 -16.03 -3.35
N PHE A 9 12.59 -16.09 -2.02
CA PHE A 9 12.05 -17.21 -1.24
C PHE A 9 10.70 -16.92 -0.52
N CYS A 10 10.05 -15.78 -0.78
CA CYS A 10 8.80 -15.39 -0.08
C CYS A 10 7.52 -15.47 -0.93
N ILE A 11 7.51 -16.04 -2.14
CA ILE A 11 6.30 -16.09 -3.00
C ILE A 11 5.89 -17.53 -3.36
N SER A 12 6.21 -18.52 -2.53
CA SER A 12 5.75 -19.90 -2.76
C SER A 12 5.29 -20.58 -1.48
N SER A 13 4.24 -20.05 -0.86
CA SER A 13 3.49 -20.78 0.16
C SER A 13 2.13 -20.15 0.44
N VAL A 14 1.16 -20.42 -0.44
CA VAL A 14 -0.27 -20.41 -0.07
C VAL A 14 -0.94 -21.61 -0.73
N LYS A 15 -1.15 -22.67 0.06
CA LYS A 15 -2.12 -23.75 -0.21
C LYS A 15 -3.48 -23.34 0.37
N PRO A 16 -4.62 -23.64 -0.26
CA PRO A 16 -5.89 -23.68 0.44
C PRO A 16 -6.10 -25.08 1.05
N GLN A 17 -6.33 -25.10 2.36
CA GLN A 17 -6.86 -26.24 3.12
C GLN A 17 -8.36 -26.40 2.84
N GLY A 18 -8.79 -27.65 2.65
CA GLY A 18 -10.19 -28.04 2.73
C GLY A 18 -10.59 -28.43 4.16
N PHE A 19 -11.86 -28.20 4.49
CA PHE A 19 -12.65 -28.64 5.64
C PHE A 19 -14.08 -28.13 5.34
N THR A 20 -15.22 -28.82 5.46
CA THR A 20 -15.62 -30.13 6.00
C THR A 20 -17.07 -30.40 5.57
N ASP A 21 -17.41 -31.68 5.48
CA ASP A 21 -18.77 -32.22 5.40
C ASP A 21 -19.66 -31.81 6.59
N TYR A 22 -20.97 -31.69 6.32
CA TYR A 22 -22.05 -31.94 7.27
C TYR A 22 -23.24 -32.55 6.51
N ASP A 23 -23.57 -33.80 6.84
CA ASP A 23 -24.82 -34.48 6.51
C ASP A 23 -25.99 -33.96 7.37
N GLY A 24 -27.21 -34.01 6.81
CA GLY A 24 -28.46 -33.78 7.55
C GLY A 24 -29.70 -34.02 6.68
N GLU A 25 -30.40 -35.11 6.97
CA GLU A 25 -31.59 -35.70 6.33
C GLU A 25 -32.90 -34.90 6.43
N ASP A 26 -33.83 -35.26 5.53
CA ASP A 26 -35.30 -35.37 5.63
C ASP A 26 -36.22 -34.14 5.90
N ASP A 27 -37.08 -33.81 4.93
CA ASP A 27 -38.54 -33.98 5.05
C ASP A 27 -39.28 -33.68 3.71
N ALA A 28 -40.25 -34.54 3.37
CA ALA A 28 -41.18 -34.46 2.23
C ALA A 28 -42.64 -34.58 2.75
N PRO A 29 -43.72 -34.68 1.92
CA PRO A 29 -44.37 -33.78 0.93
C PRO A 29 -45.91 -33.64 1.25
N PRO A 30 -46.91 -33.60 0.32
CA PRO A 30 -47.31 -32.70 -0.79
C PRO A 30 -48.74 -32.09 -0.58
N PRO A 31 -49.49 -31.62 -1.62
CA PRO A 31 -50.38 -32.58 -2.30
C PRO A 31 -50.53 -32.43 -3.83
N ASP A 32 -50.69 -33.60 -4.43
CA ASP A 32 -51.23 -33.95 -5.74
C ASP A 32 -52.78 -33.79 -5.76
N PRO A 33 -53.40 -33.67 -6.94
CA PRO A 33 -54.45 -34.63 -7.25
C PRO A 33 -54.38 -35.19 -8.69
N ARG A 34 -54.13 -36.51 -8.77
CA ARG A 34 -54.95 -37.58 -9.37
C ARG A 34 -55.64 -37.26 -10.72
N GLY A 35 -55.52 -38.07 -11.78
CA GLY A 35 -54.89 -39.39 -11.88
C GLY A 35 -55.33 -40.22 -13.09
N HIS A 36 -54.79 -41.45 -13.12
CA HIS A 36 -55.25 -42.70 -13.76
C HIS A 36 -54.86 -43.03 -15.23
N ARG A 37 -53.73 -43.76 -15.42
CA ARG A 37 -53.56 -45.23 -15.73
C ARG A 37 -54.39 -45.86 -16.89
N PRO A 38 -53.97 -46.92 -17.68
CA PRO A 38 -52.82 -47.88 -17.59
C PRO A 38 -52.01 -48.25 -18.88
N VAL A 39 -50.78 -48.74 -18.67
CA VAL A 39 -50.10 -49.98 -19.18
C VAL A 39 -50.49 -50.59 -20.55
N ASP A 40 -49.58 -50.61 -21.54
CA ASP A 40 -48.75 -51.77 -21.97
C ASP A 40 -48.37 -51.80 -23.48
N LYS A 41 -47.18 -52.37 -23.74
CA LYS A 41 -46.70 -53.09 -24.95
C LYS A 41 -46.39 -52.39 -26.29
N ARG A 42 -45.09 -52.53 -26.63
CA ARG A 42 -44.48 -52.81 -27.96
C ARG A 42 -44.23 -51.64 -28.92
N ARG A 43 -42.92 -51.32 -29.01
CA ARG A 43 -42.09 -51.24 -30.22
C ARG A 43 -42.62 -50.36 -31.37
N GLU A 44 -42.08 -49.15 -31.49
CA GLU A 44 -41.95 -48.45 -32.78
C GLU A 44 -40.72 -47.54 -32.80
N ALA A 45 -40.11 -47.41 -33.97
CA ALA A 45 -38.74 -46.96 -34.19
C ALA A 45 -38.59 -45.42 -34.16
N ALA A 46 -37.47 -44.94 -33.62
CA ALA A 46 -37.09 -43.54 -33.69
C ALA A 46 -36.75 -43.11 -35.14
N PRO A 47 -37.14 -41.89 -35.56
CA PRO A 47 -36.92 -41.40 -36.91
C PRO A 47 -35.47 -40.97 -37.13
N THR A 48 -34.90 -41.35 -38.28
CA THR A 48 -33.58 -40.87 -38.72
C THR A 48 -33.66 -39.40 -39.15
N LEU A 49 -33.12 -38.50 -38.33
CA LEU A 49 -32.81 -37.12 -38.72
C LEU A 49 -31.45 -37.10 -39.43
N ARG A 50 -31.43 -37.06 -40.76
CA ARG A 50 -30.28 -36.56 -41.52
C ARG A 50 -30.49 -35.05 -41.79
N PRO A 51 -29.48 -34.19 -41.58
CA PRO A 51 -29.55 -32.79 -41.97
C PRO A 51 -29.56 -32.60 -43.49
N VAL A 52 -30.40 -31.70 -43.96
CA VAL A 52 -30.45 -31.19 -45.35
C VAL A 52 -29.39 -30.09 -45.52
N ALA A 53 -28.67 -30.08 -46.64
CA ALA A 53 -27.72 -29.02 -47.00
C ALA A 53 -28.42 -27.81 -47.68
N PRO A 54 -27.95 -26.57 -47.50
CA PRO A 54 -28.56 -25.35 -48.07
C PRO A 54 -28.12 -25.10 -49.53
N PRO A 55 -28.80 -24.16 -50.26
CA PRO A 55 -28.95 -24.21 -51.71
C PRO A 55 -27.89 -23.38 -52.46
N ILE A 56 -27.53 -23.82 -53.67
CA ILE A 56 -26.92 -22.98 -54.70
C ILE A 56 -27.77 -23.13 -55.97
N GLY A 57 -28.23 -21.99 -56.49
CA GLY A 57 -29.32 -21.90 -57.45
C GLY A 57 -28.98 -22.30 -58.89
N GLY A 58 -30.04 -22.50 -59.69
CA GLY A 58 -29.95 -22.58 -61.14
C GLY A 58 -30.97 -23.50 -61.82
N ILE A 59 -32.20 -23.00 -62.02
CA ILE A 59 -33.13 -23.26 -63.15
C ILE A 59 -33.59 -24.72 -63.40
N GLY A 60 -34.88 -24.97 -63.11
CA GLY A 60 -35.68 -26.00 -63.80
C GLY A 60 -36.27 -27.10 -62.90
N TYR A 61 -37.52 -26.91 -62.45
CA TYR A 61 -38.32 -28.00 -61.89
C TYR A 61 -38.70 -28.99 -63.00
N GLN A 62 -38.17 -30.22 -62.98
CA GLN A 62 -38.78 -31.35 -63.67
C GLN A 62 -39.51 -32.26 -62.65
N PRO A 63 -40.81 -32.51 -62.81
CA PRO A 63 -41.53 -33.45 -61.97
C PRO A 63 -41.07 -34.90 -62.23
N ARG A 64 -40.93 -35.66 -61.14
CA ARG A 64 -40.64 -37.10 -61.12
C ARG A 64 -41.70 -37.86 -61.96
N PRO A 65 -41.30 -38.73 -62.91
CA PRO A 65 -42.26 -39.54 -63.64
C PRO A 65 -43.00 -40.50 -62.70
N PRO A 66 -44.32 -40.67 -62.83
CA PRO A 66 -45.08 -41.61 -62.02
C PRO A 66 -44.60 -43.04 -62.27
N LYS A 67 -44.53 -43.83 -61.20
CA LYS A 67 -44.34 -45.29 -61.25
C LYS A 67 -45.31 -45.85 -62.29
N ARG A 68 -44.77 -46.42 -63.39
CA ARG A 68 -45.56 -47.28 -64.26
C ARG A 68 -46.07 -48.44 -63.41
N VAL A 69 -47.37 -48.47 -63.19
CA VAL A 69 -48.10 -49.66 -62.78
C VAL A 69 -47.85 -50.67 -63.90
N LYS A 70 -47.06 -51.71 -63.61
CA LYS A 70 -46.98 -52.84 -64.53
C LYS A 70 -48.39 -53.43 -64.64
N PRO A 71 -48.90 -53.69 -65.87
CA PRO A 71 -50.16 -54.39 -66.04
C PRO A 71 -50.08 -55.72 -65.29
N SER A 72 -51.19 -56.13 -64.70
CA SER A 72 -51.38 -57.51 -64.28
C SER A 72 -51.17 -58.40 -65.50
N ASP A 73 -49.98 -58.97 -65.64
CA ASP A 73 -49.77 -60.04 -66.60
C ASP A 73 -50.73 -61.16 -66.20
N LYS A 74 -51.68 -61.41 -67.11
CA LYS A 74 -52.48 -62.62 -67.12
C LYS A 74 -51.50 -63.77 -66.89
N LYS A 75 -51.77 -64.62 -65.89
CA LYS A 75 -51.11 -65.93 -65.82
C LYS A 75 -51.48 -66.66 -67.11
N GLU A 76 -50.65 -66.51 -68.14
CA GLU A 76 -50.64 -67.41 -69.27
C GLU A 76 -50.51 -68.81 -68.68
N ARG A 77 -51.39 -69.72 -69.09
CA ARG A 77 -51.18 -71.14 -68.83
C ARG A 77 -49.80 -71.44 -69.40
N ILE A 78 -48.84 -71.78 -68.54
CA ILE A 78 -47.56 -72.32 -68.98
C ILE A 78 -47.90 -73.63 -69.69
N ILE A 79 -47.94 -73.57 -71.01
CA ILE A 79 -47.96 -74.77 -71.85
C ILE A 79 -46.52 -75.27 -71.78
N TYR A 80 -46.31 -76.36 -71.07
CA TYR A 80 -44.99 -76.98 -71.02
C TYR A 80 -44.62 -77.41 -72.45
N PRO A 81 -43.38 -77.16 -72.91
CA PRO A 81 -42.94 -77.66 -74.19
C PRO A 81 -42.79 -79.19 -74.10
N ASP A 82 -43.84 -79.91 -74.51
CA ASP A 82 -43.74 -81.34 -74.76
C ASP A 82 -43.12 -81.52 -76.16
N ALA A 83 -41.80 -81.71 -76.20
CA ALA A 83 -41.02 -81.81 -77.43
C ALA A 83 -40.12 -83.06 -77.43
N GLY A 84 -39.81 -83.58 -78.62
CA GLY A 84 -38.90 -84.73 -78.81
C GLY A 84 -39.60 -86.05 -79.11
N GLY A 85 -40.92 -86.07 -79.32
CA GLY A 85 -41.64 -87.27 -79.74
C GLY A 85 -41.93 -87.34 -81.24
N CYS A 86 -42.10 -88.56 -81.77
CA CYS A 86 -42.49 -88.82 -83.16
C CYS A 86 -43.73 -89.73 -83.23
N LYS A 87 -44.58 -89.56 -84.25
CA LYS A 87 -45.74 -90.45 -84.48
C LYS A 87 -45.27 -91.72 -85.19
N HIS A 88 -45.60 -92.88 -84.63
CA HIS A 88 -45.26 -94.15 -85.26
C HIS A 88 -46.27 -94.47 -86.40
N PRO A 89 -45.83 -95.08 -87.52
CA PRO A 89 -46.72 -95.42 -88.65
C PRO A 89 -47.75 -96.53 -88.35
N LEU A 90 -47.70 -97.16 -87.17
CA LEU A 90 -48.72 -98.09 -86.67
C LEU A 90 -49.54 -97.38 -85.58
N GLU A 91 -50.86 -97.25 -85.78
CA GLU A 91 -51.74 -96.48 -84.89
C GLU A 91 -51.77 -97.00 -83.44
N GLU A 92 -51.55 -98.30 -83.21
CA GLU A 92 -51.52 -98.89 -81.85
C GLU A 92 -50.38 -98.36 -80.96
N LEU A 93 -49.28 -97.87 -81.53
CA LEU A 93 -48.09 -97.43 -80.77
C LEU A 93 -48.05 -95.92 -80.48
N GLY A 94 -48.98 -95.14 -81.04
CA GLY A 94 -49.17 -93.72 -80.70
C GLY A 94 -47.95 -92.80 -80.97
N VAL A 95 -47.74 -91.84 -80.05
CA VAL A 95 -46.61 -90.89 -80.08
C VAL A 95 -45.50 -91.45 -79.19
N LEU A 96 -44.36 -91.78 -79.79
CA LEU A 96 -43.19 -92.23 -79.04
C LEU A 96 -42.48 -91.02 -78.45
N CYS A 97 -42.19 -91.05 -77.15
CA CYS A 97 -41.41 -90.03 -76.46
C CYS A 97 -39.95 -90.48 -76.28
N PRO A 98 -39.01 -89.54 -76.04
CA PRO A 98 -37.63 -89.88 -75.73
C PRO A 98 -37.56 -90.89 -74.58
N THR A 99 -36.71 -91.91 -74.73
CA THR A 99 -36.56 -92.93 -73.68
C THR A 99 -35.86 -92.36 -72.45
N GLY A 100 -35.97 -93.04 -71.30
CA GLY A 100 -35.25 -92.65 -70.08
C GLY A 100 -33.73 -92.58 -70.28
N CYS A 101 -33.17 -93.41 -71.17
CA CYS A 101 -31.77 -93.35 -71.57
C CYS A 101 -31.44 -92.08 -72.36
N GLU A 102 -32.33 -91.63 -73.26
CA GLU A 102 -32.15 -90.41 -74.06
C GLU A 102 -32.15 -89.15 -73.17
N LEU A 103 -33.07 -89.09 -72.20
CA LEU A 103 -33.14 -88.00 -71.22
C LEU A 103 -31.94 -88.00 -70.27
N GLN A 104 -31.51 -89.17 -69.78
CA GLN A 104 -30.31 -89.28 -68.97
C GLN A 104 -29.07 -88.82 -69.74
N THR A 105 -28.94 -89.23 -71.01
CA THR A 105 -27.78 -88.87 -71.84
C THR A 105 -27.74 -87.38 -72.14
N THR A 106 -28.90 -86.76 -72.43
CA THR A 106 -29.01 -85.33 -72.65
C THR A 106 -28.72 -84.52 -71.38
N LEU A 107 -29.24 -84.93 -70.22
CA LEU A 107 -28.95 -84.29 -68.92
C LEU A 107 -27.48 -84.43 -68.53
N VAL A 108 -26.86 -85.61 -68.69
CA VAL A 108 -25.43 -85.80 -68.40
C VAL A 108 -24.56 -84.99 -69.35
N LYS A 109 -24.97 -84.82 -70.62
CA LYS A 109 -24.28 -83.95 -71.59
C LYS A 109 -24.40 -82.47 -71.22
N GLN A 110 -25.57 -82.03 -70.77
CA GLN A 110 -25.76 -80.68 -70.24
C GLN A 110 -24.97 -80.46 -68.95
N GLU A 111 -24.97 -81.41 -68.02
CA GLU A 111 -24.17 -81.32 -66.79
C GLU A 111 -22.68 -81.22 -67.10
N LYS A 112 -22.16 -82.07 -68.01
CA LYS A 112 -20.75 -82.00 -68.46
C LYS A 112 -20.38 -80.66 -69.08
N ASN A 113 -21.30 -79.99 -69.76
CA ASN A 113 -21.06 -78.68 -70.37
C ASN A 113 -21.20 -77.53 -69.36
N VAL A 114 -22.19 -77.59 -68.47
CA VAL A 114 -22.53 -76.49 -67.55
C VAL A 114 -21.66 -76.50 -66.29
N LYS A 115 -21.34 -77.67 -65.74
CA LYS A 115 -20.55 -77.81 -64.51
C LYS A 115 -19.16 -77.15 -64.57
N PRO A 116 -18.36 -77.25 -65.65
CA PRO A 116 -17.10 -76.52 -65.75
C PRO A 116 -17.31 -75.01 -65.91
N ILE A 117 -18.34 -74.56 -66.63
CA ILE A 117 -18.66 -73.13 -66.79
C ILE A 117 -19.03 -72.53 -65.43
N VAL A 118 -19.88 -73.20 -64.64
CA VAL A 118 -20.25 -72.74 -63.30
C VAL A 118 -19.04 -72.73 -62.37
N ARG A 119 -18.14 -73.70 -62.49
CA ARG A 119 -16.92 -73.75 -61.67
C ARG A 119 -15.93 -72.64 -62.03
N ASP A 120 -15.70 -72.39 -63.32
CA ASP A 120 -14.85 -71.30 -63.82
C ASP A 120 -15.43 -69.93 -63.48
N LEU A 121 -16.73 -69.74 -63.66
CA LEU A 121 -17.42 -68.50 -63.29
C LEU A 121 -17.36 -68.26 -61.78
N LYS A 122 -17.54 -69.30 -60.96
CA LYS A 122 -17.41 -69.19 -59.50
C LYS A 122 -15.99 -68.79 -59.09
N ASP A 123 -14.95 -69.35 -59.72
CA ASP A 123 -13.56 -69.01 -59.42
C ASP A 123 -13.22 -67.56 -59.84
N LYS A 124 -13.64 -67.15 -61.05
CA LYS A 124 -13.45 -65.77 -61.54
C LYS A 124 -14.19 -64.74 -60.70
N VAL A 125 -15.45 -65.00 -60.35
CA VAL A 125 -16.24 -64.13 -59.47
C VAL A 125 -15.67 -64.14 -58.06
N GLY A 126 -15.19 -65.28 -57.57
CA GLY A 126 -14.51 -65.38 -56.27
C GLY A 126 -13.28 -64.48 -56.20
N LYS A 127 -12.37 -64.60 -57.18
CA LYS A 127 -11.14 -63.78 -57.27
C LYS A 127 -11.44 -62.29 -57.46
N LEU A 128 -12.44 -61.94 -58.29
CA LEU A 128 -12.87 -60.56 -58.47
C LEU A 128 -13.52 -60.00 -57.20
N SER A 129 -14.32 -60.81 -56.50
CA SER A 129 -14.92 -60.41 -55.22
C SER A 129 -13.82 -60.17 -54.19
N GLU A 130 -12.88 -61.09 -54.03
CA GLU A 130 -11.77 -60.97 -53.07
C GLU A 130 -10.97 -59.68 -53.30
N THR A 131 -10.52 -59.44 -54.54
CA THR A 131 -9.78 -58.21 -54.90
C THR A 131 -10.61 -56.93 -54.71
N SER A 132 -11.90 -56.95 -55.06
CA SER A 132 -12.81 -55.83 -54.83
C SER A 132 -12.99 -55.55 -53.34
N THR A 133 -13.08 -56.60 -52.50
CA THR A 133 -13.25 -56.45 -51.05
C THR A 133 -12.00 -55.84 -50.43
N THR A 134 -10.81 -56.33 -50.79
CA THR A 134 -9.53 -55.76 -50.32
C THR A 134 -9.36 -54.30 -50.76
N PHE A 135 -9.72 -53.97 -51.99
CA PHE A 135 -9.65 -52.59 -52.48
C PHE A 135 -10.62 -51.67 -51.72
N TYR A 136 -11.85 -52.13 -51.46
CA TYR A 136 -12.83 -51.38 -50.68
C TYR A 136 -12.35 -51.14 -49.25
N GLU A 137 -11.79 -52.15 -48.59
CA GLU A 137 -11.19 -52.00 -47.25
C GLU A 137 -10.05 -50.99 -47.26
N TYR A 138 -9.15 -51.04 -48.25
CA TYR A 138 -8.05 -50.10 -48.38
C TYR A 138 -8.52 -48.66 -48.57
N VAL A 139 -9.51 -48.43 -49.44
CA VAL A 139 -10.10 -47.10 -49.66
C VAL A 139 -10.74 -46.56 -48.39
N ASN A 140 -11.47 -47.39 -47.63
CA ASN A 140 -12.08 -46.95 -46.37
C ASN A 140 -11.03 -46.61 -45.31
N VAL A 141 -9.94 -47.37 -45.22
CA VAL A 141 -8.82 -47.08 -44.31
C VAL A 141 -8.15 -45.76 -44.69
N LEU A 142 -7.96 -45.50 -45.99
CA LEU A 142 -7.42 -44.23 -46.47
C LEU A 142 -8.36 -43.06 -46.18
N ASP A 143 -9.66 -43.22 -46.44
CA ASP A 143 -10.66 -42.18 -46.18
C ASP A 143 -10.73 -41.83 -44.69
N ASP A 144 -10.81 -42.84 -43.82
CA ASP A 144 -10.78 -42.65 -42.36
C ASP A 144 -9.48 -41.96 -41.90
N LYS A 145 -8.33 -42.36 -42.45
CA LYS A 145 -7.04 -41.72 -42.15
C LYS A 145 -6.99 -40.27 -42.64
N LEU A 146 -7.56 -39.96 -43.81
CA LEU A 146 -7.63 -38.60 -44.35
C LEU A 146 -8.54 -37.72 -43.50
N VAL A 147 -9.73 -38.21 -43.12
CA VAL A 147 -10.65 -37.49 -42.24
C VAL A 147 -10.01 -37.20 -40.88
N LYS A 148 -9.33 -38.19 -40.28
CA LYS A 148 -8.59 -38.01 -39.02
C LYS A 148 -7.45 -36.99 -39.17
N THR A 149 -6.68 -37.07 -40.24
CA THR A 149 -5.58 -36.13 -40.51
C THR A 149 -6.10 -34.71 -40.74
N GLN A 150 -7.22 -34.56 -41.46
CA GLN A 150 -7.85 -33.27 -41.71
C GLN A 150 -8.41 -32.66 -40.42
N LYS A 151 -9.01 -33.49 -39.55
CA LYS A 151 -9.43 -33.05 -38.21
C LYS A 151 -8.23 -32.60 -37.37
N GLN A 152 -7.18 -33.42 -37.31
CA GLN A 152 -5.97 -33.09 -36.55
C GLN A 152 -5.31 -31.79 -37.04
N ARG A 153 -5.30 -31.53 -38.36
CA ARG A 153 -4.80 -30.24 -38.88
C ARG A 153 -5.62 -29.06 -38.36
N LYS A 154 -6.95 -29.16 -38.38
CA LYS A 154 -7.81 -28.11 -37.83
C LYS A 154 -7.56 -27.90 -36.32
N ASP A 155 -7.49 -28.99 -35.56
CA ASP A 155 -7.20 -28.92 -34.12
C ASP A 155 -5.83 -28.28 -33.84
N ASN A 156 -4.81 -28.57 -34.67
CA ASN A 156 -3.50 -27.94 -34.58
C ASN A 156 -3.52 -26.45 -34.96
N ASP A 157 -4.28 -26.07 -36.00
CA ASP A 157 -4.42 -24.68 -36.42
C ASP A 157 -5.05 -23.82 -35.31
N ASP A 158 -6.04 -24.35 -34.60
CA ASP A 158 -6.68 -23.69 -33.45
C ASP A 158 -5.68 -23.50 -32.28
N ILE A 159 -4.90 -24.54 -31.95
CA ILE A 159 -3.87 -24.47 -30.90
C ILE A 159 -2.78 -23.45 -31.26
N LEU A 160 -2.33 -23.43 -32.52
CA LEU A 160 -1.33 -22.47 -32.98
C LEU A 160 -1.86 -21.03 -32.94
N SER A 161 -3.13 -20.83 -33.30
CA SER A 161 -3.79 -19.52 -33.19
C SER A 161 -3.85 -19.04 -31.73
N GLN A 162 -4.21 -19.94 -30.80
CA GLN A 162 -4.24 -19.63 -29.38
C GLN A 162 -2.83 -19.29 -28.85
N TYR A 163 -1.83 -20.12 -29.16
CA TYR A 163 -0.45 -19.88 -28.78
C TYR A 163 0.09 -18.56 -29.36
N ASN A 164 -0.18 -18.28 -30.63
CA ASN A 164 0.24 -17.03 -31.26
C ASN A 164 -0.39 -15.82 -30.59
N THR A 165 -1.68 -15.89 -30.25
CA THR A 165 -2.38 -14.81 -29.52
C THR A 165 -1.75 -14.57 -28.15
N GLU A 166 -1.41 -15.61 -27.41
CA GLU A 166 -0.76 -15.51 -26.10
C GLU A 166 0.65 -14.89 -26.23
N VAL A 167 1.44 -15.33 -27.22
CA VAL A 167 2.77 -14.77 -27.50
C VAL A 167 2.69 -13.29 -27.90
N GLU A 168 1.72 -12.91 -28.72
CA GLU A 168 1.49 -11.51 -29.09
C GLU A 168 1.12 -10.66 -27.87
N LEU A 169 0.31 -11.18 -26.96
CA LEU A 169 -0.03 -10.51 -25.71
C LEU A 169 1.21 -10.31 -24.83
N HIS A 170 2.03 -11.35 -24.64
CA HIS A 170 3.30 -11.24 -23.92
C HIS A 170 4.27 -10.25 -24.57
N TYR A 171 4.37 -10.28 -25.91
CA TYR A 171 5.19 -9.33 -26.64
C TYR A 171 4.68 -7.90 -26.47
N SER A 172 3.36 -7.68 -26.51
CA SER A 172 2.76 -6.36 -26.33
C SER A 172 3.07 -5.78 -24.94
N TYR A 173 3.08 -6.62 -23.89
CA TYR A 173 3.47 -6.22 -22.54
C TYR A 173 4.94 -5.79 -22.48
N ILE A 174 5.85 -6.56 -23.11
CA ILE A 174 7.27 -6.19 -23.16
C ILE A 174 7.45 -4.89 -23.96
N LYS A 175 6.77 -4.79 -25.09
CA LYS A 175 6.82 -3.61 -25.97
C LYS A 175 6.35 -2.35 -25.24
N ASP A 176 5.21 -2.41 -24.56
CA ASP A 176 4.68 -1.27 -23.81
C ASP A 176 5.63 -0.84 -22.68
N ASN A 177 6.25 -1.81 -21.98
CA ASN A 177 7.22 -1.48 -20.95
C ASN A 177 8.48 -0.82 -21.51
N LEU A 178 9.01 -1.31 -22.64
CA LEU A 178 10.22 -0.77 -23.25
C LEU A 178 9.99 0.58 -23.94
N ASP A 179 8.87 0.72 -24.65
CA ASP A 179 8.57 1.90 -25.45
C ASP A 179 7.95 3.03 -24.59
N ASN A 180 7.16 2.69 -23.56
CA ASN A 180 6.39 3.66 -22.78
C ASN A 180 6.79 3.71 -21.30
N ASN A 181 6.62 2.62 -20.54
CA ASN A 181 6.70 2.68 -19.08
C ASN A 181 8.12 2.99 -18.59
N ILE A 182 9.13 2.29 -19.10
CA ILE A 182 10.53 2.49 -18.68
C ILE A 182 11.02 3.90 -19.07
N PRO A 183 10.88 4.39 -20.31
CA PRO A 183 11.29 5.75 -20.65
C PRO A 183 10.55 6.82 -19.82
N SER A 184 9.25 6.64 -19.59
CA SER A 184 8.45 7.56 -18.78
C SER A 184 8.92 7.59 -17.32
N SER A 185 9.09 6.43 -16.68
CA SER A 185 9.62 6.32 -15.32
C SER A 185 11.03 6.88 -15.21
N LEU A 186 11.92 6.60 -16.17
CA LEU A 186 13.27 7.16 -16.20
C LEU A 186 13.27 8.68 -16.32
N ARG A 187 12.33 9.25 -17.10
CA ARG A 187 12.18 10.71 -17.20
C ARG A 187 11.79 11.33 -15.86
N VAL A 188 10.84 10.73 -15.14
CA VAL A 188 10.42 11.19 -13.81
C VAL A 188 11.58 11.07 -12.81
N LEU A 189 12.26 9.92 -12.77
CA LEU A 189 13.39 9.70 -11.88
C LEU A 189 14.54 10.66 -12.15
N ARG A 190 14.87 10.91 -13.42
CA ARG A 190 15.89 11.90 -13.80
C ARG A 190 15.52 13.30 -13.30
N ALA A 191 14.27 13.72 -13.49
CA ALA A 191 13.81 15.02 -13.00
C ALA A 191 13.91 15.14 -11.46
N VAL A 192 13.59 14.08 -10.72
CA VAL A 192 13.75 14.03 -9.26
C VAL A 192 15.22 14.13 -8.86
N VAL A 193 16.09 13.36 -9.50
CA VAL A 193 17.54 13.37 -9.22
C VAL A 193 18.14 14.75 -9.53
N ASP A 194 17.80 15.36 -10.66
CA ASP A 194 18.27 16.69 -11.04
C ASP A 194 17.79 17.77 -10.06
N SER A 195 16.55 17.67 -9.60
CA SER A 195 15.98 18.56 -8.57
C SER A 195 16.70 18.42 -7.24
N LEU A 196 16.97 17.18 -6.79
CA LEU A 196 17.74 16.91 -5.57
C LEU A 196 19.17 17.44 -5.68
N HIS A 197 19.84 17.23 -6.81
CA HIS A 197 21.19 17.72 -7.03
C HIS A 197 21.28 19.25 -6.92
N LYS A 198 20.34 19.98 -7.55
CA LYS A 198 20.25 21.44 -7.44
C LYS A 198 20.01 21.91 -6.01
N LYS A 199 19.16 21.21 -5.24
CA LYS A 199 18.92 21.54 -3.82
C LYS A 199 20.15 21.29 -2.97
N ILE A 200 20.88 20.19 -3.19
CA ILE A 200 22.13 19.87 -2.48
C ILE A 200 23.17 20.96 -2.76
N GLN A 201 23.39 21.32 -4.03
CA GLN A 201 24.32 22.41 -4.38
C GLN A 201 23.93 23.74 -3.71
N LYS A 202 22.64 24.08 -3.65
CA LYS A 202 22.17 25.28 -2.95
C LYS A 202 22.48 25.23 -1.46
N LEU A 203 22.31 24.07 -0.81
CA LEU A 203 22.63 23.86 0.60
C LEU A 203 24.13 23.96 0.86
N GLU A 204 24.95 23.32 0.02
CA GLU A 204 26.43 23.39 0.10
C GLU A 204 26.92 24.83 -0.02
N ASN A 205 26.39 25.59 -0.98
CA ASN A 205 26.72 27.01 -1.14
C ASN A 205 26.28 27.84 0.08
N ALA A 206 25.08 27.61 0.62
CA ALA A 206 24.61 28.32 1.81
C ALA A 206 25.49 28.03 3.04
N ILE A 207 25.91 26.77 3.23
CA ILE A 207 26.85 26.40 4.29
C ILE A 207 28.19 27.09 4.07
N ALA A 208 28.74 27.06 2.86
CA ALA A 208 30.00 27.72 2.53
C ALA A 208 29.93 29.24 2.84
N THR A 209 28.86 29.92 2.44
CA THR A 209 28.67 31.35 2.76
C THR A 209 28.57 31.61 4.26
N GLN A 210 27.87 30.75 5.00
CA GLN A 210 27.75 30.88 6.45
C GLN A 210 29.10 30.66 7.15
N THR A 211 29.90 29.70 6.68
CA THR A 211 31.25 29.46 7.23
C THR A 211 32.20 30.62 7.00
N ASP A 212 32.04 31.36 5.90
CA ASP A 212 32.81 32.57 5.63
C ASP A 212 32.41 33.72 6.57
N TYR A 213 31.10 33.95 6.77
CA TYR A 213 30.60 34.93 7.73
C TYR A 213 30.99 34.63 9.18
N CYS A 214 31.08 33.35 9.55
CA CYS A 214 31.49 32.93 10.89
C CYS A 214 32.99 33.15 11.20
N ARG A 215 33.80 33.64 10.25
CA ARG A 215 35.20 34.01 10.51
C ARG A 215 35.32 35.20 11.46
N SER A 216 34.36 36.12 11.43
CA SER A 216 34.28 37.25 12.36
C SER A 216 33.16 37.01 13.38
N PRO A 217 33.45 37.05 14.69
CA PRO A 217 32.41 36.90 15.71
C PRO A 217 31.52 38.14 15.76
N CYS A 218 30.27 37.97 16.17
CA CYS A 218 29.40 39.09 16.51
C CYS A 218 29.88 39.76 17.80
N VAL A 219 29.81 41.10 17.83
CA VAL A 219 30.23 41.91 18.99
C VAL A 219 29.04 42.72 19.47
N VAL A 220 28.89 42.82 20.80
CA VAL A 220 27.92 43.69 21.44
C VAL A 220 28.64 44.63 22.39
N SER A 221 28.29 45.92 22.33
CA SER A 221 28.81 46.93 23.26
C SER A 221 27.67 47.36 24.18
N CYS A 222 27.54 46.67 25.30
CA CYS A 222 26.51 46.95 26.30
C CYS A 222 27.15 47.67 27.50
N ASN A 223 26.96 48.98 27.59
CA ASN A 223 27.30 49.71 28.81
C ASN A 223 26.36 49.26 29.94
N ILE A 224 26.92 48.97 31.12
CA ILE A 224 26.17 48.44 32.26
C ILE A 224 25.55 49.63 33.01
N PRO A 225 24.24 49.65 33.26
CA PRO A 225 23.60 50.66 34.10
C PRO A 225 24.18 50.69 35.52
N VAL A 226 24.21 51.87 36.14
CA VAL A 226 24.76 52.06 37.51
C VAL A 226 23.86 51.40 38.57
N VAL A 227 22.55 51.40 38.35
CA VAL A 227 21.59 50.80 39.27
C VAL A 227 21.71 49.28 39.26
N SER A 228 21.79 48.68 40.44
CA SER A 228 21.89 47.23 40.63
C SER A 228 21.14 46.80 41.89
N GLY A 229 20.79 45.53 41.95
CA GLY A 229 20.01 44.94 43.03
C GLY A 229 20.12 43.43 43.08
N LYS A 230 19.33 42.83 43.97
CA LYS A 230 19.26 41.37 44.11
C LYS A 230 18.71 40.71 42.84
N GLU A 231 17.67 41.32 42.29
CA GLU A 231 16.98 40.91 41.07
C GLU A 231 16.27 42.14 40.46
N CYS A 232 15.52 41.97 39.36
CA CYS A 232 14.95 43.09 38.61
C CYS A 232 13.87 43.89 39.37
N GLU A 233 13.09 43.27 40.27
CA GLU A 233 12.13 43.95 41.15
C GLU A 233 12.82 44.87 42.17
N ASP A 234 13.97 44.47 42.73
CA ASP A 234 14.80 45.37 43.54
C ASP A 234 15.38 46.54 42.71
N ILE A 235 15.67 46.32 41.43
CA ILE A 235 16.17 47.37 40.52
C ILE A 235 15.05 48.38 40.19
N ILE A 236 13.84 47.93 39.84
CA ILE A 236 12.74 48.85 39.53
C ILE A 236 12.36 49.70 40.75
N ARG A 237 12.42 49.12 41.97
CA ARG A 237 12.23 49.86 43.24
C ARG A 237 13.30 50.91 43.51
N LYS A 238 14.52 50.73 42.95
CA LYS A 238 15.62 51.69 43.02
C LYS A 238 15.58 52.73 41.90
N GLY A 239 14.52 52.74 41.07
CA GLY A 239 14.33 53.71 39.98
C GLY A 239 14.85 53.25 38.61
N GLY A 240 15.11 51.96 38.42
CA GLY A 240 15.43 51.40 37.10
C GLY A 240 14.16 51.16 36.27
N GLU A 241 13.70 52.16 35.54
CA GLU A 241 12.41 52.13 34.83
C GLU A 241 12.49 51.58 33.39
N VAL A 242 13.69 51.55 32.78
CA VAL A 242 13.86 51.17 31.37
C VAL A 242 14.11 49.67 31.25
N SER A 243 13.42 48.99 30.34
CA SER A 243 13.71 47.59 30.00
C SER A 243 15.03 47.48 29.22
N GLU A 244 16.05 46.93 29.86
CA GLU A 244 17.39 46.77 29.27
C GLU A 244 18.19 45.69 30.00
N MET A 245 19.47 45.54 29.63
CA MET A 245 20.41 44.68 30.35
C MET A 245 20.88 45.34 31.64
N TYR A 246 20.68 44.64 32.76
CA TYR A 246 21.18 45.03 34.07
C TYR A 246 22.15 44.01 34.63
N LEU A 247 22.86 44.43 35.67
CA LEU A 247 23.69 43.56 36.51
C LEU A 247 22.97 43.31 37.83
N ILE A 248 22.76 42.03 38.18
CA ILE A 248 22.12 41.64 39.44
C ILE A 248 23.08 40.80 40.30
N GLN A 249 22.91 40.89 41.62
CA GLN A 249 23.64 40.10 42.60
C GLN A 249 22.67 39.55 43.67
N PRO A 250 22.01 38.41 43.41
CA PRO A 250 21.03 37.87 44.35
C PRO A 250 21.66 37.33 45.63
N ASP A 251 22.87 36.77 45.53
CA ASP A 251 23.66 36.26 46.64
C ASP A 251 24.96 37.08 46.79
N PRO A 252 25.22 37.67 47.96
CA PRO A 252 26.44 38.42 48.23
C PRO A 252 27.74 37.62 47.99
N PHE A 253 27.69 36.29 48.09
CA PHE A 253 28.85 35.42 47.93
C PHE A 253 29.10 35.00 46.47
N VAL A 254 28.15 35.24 45.57
CA VAL A 254 28.27 34.92 44.14
C VAL A 254 28.58 36.19 43.36
N LYS A 255 29.42 36.05 42.31
CA LYS A 255 29.74 37.17 41.42
C LYS A 255 28.46 37.69 40.73
N PRO A 256 28.27 39.01 40.63
CA PRO A 256 27.15 39.58 39.88
C PRO A 256 27.14 39.07 38.44
N TYR A 257 25.94 38.90 37.88
CA TYR A 257 25.78 38.43 36.50
C TYR A 257 24.74 39.27 35.75
N ARG A 258 24.89 39.26 34.42
CA ARG A 258 24.05 40.06 33.52
C ARG A 258 22.73 39.35 33.28
N VAL A 259 21.64 40.12 33.30
CA VAL A 259 20.30 39.65 33.00
C VAL A 259 19.54 40.74 32.24
N TYR A 260 18.52 40.35 31.49
CA TYR A 260 17.60 41.31 30.91
C TYR A 260 16.43 41.53 31.87
N CYS A 261 16.15 42.77 32.21
CA CYS A 261 14.99 43.12 33.02
C CYS A 261 13.90 43.72 32.14
N ASP A 262 12.70 43.16 32.25
CA ASP A 262 11.49 43.74 31.68
C ASP A 262 10.80 44.57 32.77
N MET A 263 10.86 45.89 32.57
CA MET A 263 10.35 46.90 33.49
C MET A 263 9.00 47.46 33.05
N GLU A 264 8.42 46.97 31.96
CA GLU A 264 7.19 47.51 31.37
C GLU A 264 5.99 46.56 31.56
N THR A 265 6.20 45.25 31.39
CA THR A 265 5.09 44.29 31.43
C THR A 265 4.57 44.10 32.86
N ASP A 266 3.25 44.19 33.07
CA ASP A 266 2.60 43.93 34.36
C ASP A 266 3.25 44.66 35.57
N ASN A 267 3.47 45.97 35.43
CA ASN A 267 4.18 46.83 36.40
C ASN A 267 5.70 46.59 36.51
N GLY A 268 6.30 45.80 35.62
CA GLY A 268 7.74 45.59 35.56
C GLY A 268 8.29 44.68 36.66
N GLY A 269 9.61 44.78 36.88
CA GLY A 269 10.33 43.96 37.86
C GLY A 269 10.60 42.52 37.40
N TRP A 270 10.40 42.22 36.12
CA TRP A 270 10.53 40.87 35.60
C TRP A 270 11.97 40.54 35.23
N THR A 271 12.51 39.50 35.85
CA THR A 271 13.82 38.94 35.52
C THR A 271 13.67 37.88 34.44
N LEU A 272 14.15 38.15 33.22
CA LEU A 272 14.05 37.22 32.10
C LEU A 272 15.04 36.05 32.30
N ILE A 273 14.55 34.81 32.24
CA ILE A 273 15.35 33.59 32.47
C ILE A 273 15.52 32.74 31.21
N GLN A 274 14.59 32.87 30.27
CA GLN A 274 14.63 32.21 28.97
C GLN A 274 14.00 33.13 27.92
N ASN A 275 14.60 33.18 26.72
CA ASN A 275 13.98 33.87 25.59
C ASN A 275 14.31 33.21 24.23
N ARG A 276 13.32 33.16 23.35
CA ARG A 276 13.35 32.72 21.95
C ARG A 276 12.60 33.74 21.09
N GLN A 277 13.17 34.12 19.94
CA GLN A 277 12.57 35.12 19.06
C GLN A 277 13.01 35.05 17.59
N ASP A 278 14.17 34.46 17.30
CA ASP A 278 14.81 34.54 15.98
C ASP A 278 15.58 33.27 15.56
N GLY A 279 15.74 32.29 16.45
CA GLY A 279 16.52 31.08 16.20
C GLY A 279 18.03 31.33 16.12
N SER A 280 18.53 32.46 16.61
CA SER A 280 19.96 32.83 16.56
C SER A 280 20.85 32.00 17.50
N VAL A 281 20.29 31.34 18.52
CA VAL A 281 21.05 30.51 19.47
C VAL A 281 20.59 29.07 19.43
N ASN A 282 21.57 28.15 19.41
CA ASN A 282 21.34 26.71 19.54
C ASN A 282 21.05 26.34 21.00
N PHE A 283 19.91 25.68 21.24
CA PHE A 283 19.46 25.18 22.54
C PHE A 283 19.71 23.67 22.74
N GLY A 284 20.11 22.93 21.71
CA GLY A 284 20.52 21.52 21.82
C GLY A 284 21.90 21.36 22.45
N ARG A 285 22.03 21.68 23.75
CA ARG A 285 23.29 21.71 24.50
C ARG A 285 23.32 20.70 25.65
N GLY A 286 24.54 20.32 26.03
CA GLY A 286 24.76 19.38 27.13
C GLY A 286 24.50 19.98 28.51
N TRP A 287 24.59 19.15 29.54
CA TRP A 287 24.21 19.49 30.91
C TRP A 287 24.93 20.75 31.44
N ASP A 288 26.25 20.80 31.30
CA ASP A 288 27.07 21.88 31.85
C ASP A 288 26.74 23.26 31.27
N HIS A 289 26.28 23.29 30.01
CA HIS A 289 25.83 24.53 29.38
C HIS A 289 24.50 25.00 29.95
N TYR A 290 23.54 24.10 30.15
CA TYR A 290 22.27 24.43 30.79
C TYR A 290 22.44 24.82 32.26
N LYS A 291 23.40 24.22 32.96
CA LYS A 291 23.78 24.58 34.32
C LYS A 291 24.32 26.02 34.41
N LYS A 292 25.30 26.38 33.58
CA LYS A 292 25.98 27.70 33.62
C LYS A 292 25.20 28.82 32.93
N GLY A 293 24.35 28.47 31.96
CA GLY A 293 23.69 29.40 31.06
C GLY A 293 24.45 29.60 29.75
N PHE A 294 23.73 30.00 28.70
CA PHE A 294 24.26 30.23 27.36
C PHE A 294 23.39 31.20 26.57
N GLY A 295 23.92 31.71 25.46
CA GLY A 295 23.23 32.64 24.57
C GLY A 295 23.58 34.09 24.83
N ASN A 296 22.86 35.00 24.18
CA ASN A 296 23.11 36.43 24.24
C ASN A 296 22.00 37.08 25.08
N VAL A 297 22.35 37.64 26.24
CA VAL A 297 21.37 38.25 27.16
C VAL A 297 20.63 39.41 26.51
N ALA A 298 21.38 40.28 25.82
CA ALA A 298 20.84 41.45 25.17
C ALA A 298 21.64 41.82 23.91
N LYS A 299 21.01 42.59 23.03
CA LYS A 299 21.57 43.16 21.80
C LYS A 299 21.29 44.68 21.82
N SER A 300 22.08 45.47 21.11
CA SER A 300 21.83 46.91 20.95
C SER A 300 21.04 47.17 19.68
N GLY A 301 19.94 47.92 19.78
CA GLY A 301 19.19 48.44 18.64
C GLY A 301 19.83 49.64 17.94
N GLY A 302 21.10 49.96 18.23
CA GLY A 302 21.80 51.16 17.73
C GLY A 302 22.05 52.23 18.79
N LYS A 303 21.74 51.95 20.06
CA LYS A 303 22.04 52.81 21.21
C LYS A 303 23.33 52.39 21.91
N ASN A 304 23.87 53.27 22.76
CA ASN A 304 25.06 52.98 23.58
C ASN A 304 24.80 51.96 24.72
N TYR A 305 23.59 51.44 24.84
CA TYR A 305 23.18 50.41 25.79
C TYR A 305 22.35 49.34 25.08
N CYS A 306 22.15 48.20 25.73
CA CYS A 306 21.49 47.04 25.11
C CYS A 306 20.05 46.95 25.60
N ASP A 307 19.14 47.49 24.79
CA ASP A 307 17.70 47.64 25.06
C ASP A 307 16.83 46.55 24.48
N THR A 308 17.41 45.58 23.75
CA THR A 308 16.65 44.46 23.18
C THR A 308 17.14 43.14 23.75
N PRO A 309 16.24 42.21 24.13
CA PRO A 309 16.65 40.90 24.61
C PRO A 309 17.21 40.09 23.45
N GLY A 310 18.21 39.25 23.74
CA GLY A 310 18.65 38.20 22.82
C GLY A 310 18.04 36.85 23.17
N GLU A 311 18.40 35.81 22.43
CA GLU A 311 18.05 34.43 22.81
C GLU A 311 19.06 33.88 23.81
N TYR A 312 18.58 33.43 24.96
CA TYR A 312 19.45 32.86 25.98
C TYR A 312 18.69 31.98 26.98
N TRP A 313 19.48 31.20 27.71
CA TRP A 313 19.09 30.50 28.93
C TRP A 313 19.98 30.99 30.07
N LEU A 314 19.39 31.50 31.14
CA LEU A 314 20.16 32.16 32.22
C LEU A 314 21.14 31.22 32.92
N GLY A 315 20.76 29.94 33.06
CA GLY A 315 21.52 28.90 33.75
C GLY A 315 20.79 28.33 34.95
N ASN A 316 20.72 27.01 35.06
CA ASN A 316 19.91 26.33 36.08
C ASN A 316 20.34 26.66 37.51
N ASP A 317 21.65 26.82 37.77
CA ASP A 317 22.15 27.22 39.10
C ASP A 317 21.65 28.61 39.49
N ARG A 318 21.66 29.55 38.54
CA ARG A 318 21.20 30.93 38.75
C ARG A 318 19.71 31.00 38.95
N ILE A 319 18.94 30.25 38.16
CA ILE A 319 17.47 30.21 38.29
C ILE A 319 17.07 29.54 39.63
N SER A 320 17.74 28.44 40.00
CA SER A 320 17.52 27.82 41.31
C SER A 320 17.81 28.79 42.46
N GLN A 321 18.91 29.53 42.38
CA GLN A 321 19.25 30.54 43.39
C GLN A 321 18.20 31.65 43.47
N LEU A 322 17.78 32.21 42.33
CA LEU A 322 16.75 33.26 42.26
C LEU A 322 15.43 32.81 42.90
N THR A 323 14.96 31.61 42.54
CA THR A 323 13.69 31.07 43.04
C THR A 323 13.74 30.65 44.52
N LYS A 324 14.92 30.55 45.13
CA LYS A 324 15.09 30.23 46.56
C LYS A 324 15.13 31.45 47.47
N ILE A 325 15.20 32.67 46.91
CA ILE A 325 15.22 33.91 47.70
C ILE A 325 13.91 34.10 48.46
N GLY A 326 12.80 33.67 47.86
CA GLY A 326 11.47 33.73 48.44
C GLY A 326 10.42 33.18 47.46
N PRO A 327 9.13 33.30 47.80
CA PRO A 327 8.06 32.97 46.87
C PRO A 327 8.28 33.71 45.55
N THR A 328 8.26 32.97 44.44
CA THR A 328 8.58 33.48 43.11
C THR A 328 7.47 33.07 42.17
N GLU A 329 6.99 34.01 41.37
CA GLU A 329 6.06 33.77 40.26
C GLU A 329 6.82 33.72 38.93
N VAL A 330 6.28 32.96 37.97
CA VAL A 330 6.78 32.91 36.59
C VAL A 330 5.68 33.29 35.61
N LEU A 331 6.02 34.14 34.67
CA LEU A 331 5.21 34.51 33.53
C LEU A 331 5.86 33.97 32.27
N ILE A 332 5.15 33.08 31.58
CA ILE A 332 5.54 32.53 30.29
C ILE A 332 4.68 33.20 29.23
N GLU A 333 5.30 33.89 28.28
CA GLU A 333 4.61 34.54 27.17
C GLU A 333 5.05 33.91 25.86
N MET A 334 4.11 33.77 24.94
CA MET A 334 4.37 33.23 23.62
C MET A 334 3.59 33.96 22.54
N GLU A 335 4.20 34.07 21.37
CA GLU A 335 3.64 34.72 20.16
C GLU A 335 3.70 33.72 19.01
N ASP A 336 2.60 33.59 18.27
CA ASP A 336 2.57 32.80 17.05
C ASP A 336 3.11 33.61 15.84
N TRP A 337 3.10 33.00 14.66
CA TRP A 337 3.59 33.67 13.45
C TRP A 337 2.60 34.68 12.86
N ASN A 338 1.35 34.67 13.31
CA ASN A 338 0.29 35.59 12.90
C ASN A 338 0.20 36.83 13.81
N GLY A 339 0.88 36.80 14.97
CA GLY A 339 0.91 37.88 15.95
C GLY A 339 -0.01 37.69 17.15
N ASP A 340 -0.71 36.55 17.24
CA ASP A 340 -1.52 36.22 18.42
C ASP A 340 -0.60 35.91 19.60
N LYS A 341 -0.98 36.41 20.78
CA LYS A 341 -0.20 36.25 22.02
C LYS A 341 -1.04 35.60 23.10
N VAL A 342 -0.42 34.66 23.81
CA VAL A 342 -0.99 34.04 25.00
C VAL A 342 0.06 33.98 26.11
N SER A 343 -0.41 33.87 27.34
CA SER A 343 0.44 33.77 28.50
C SER A 343 -0.02 32.67 29.47
N ALA A 344 0.96 32.12 30.18
CA ALA A 344 0.79 31.20 31.29
C ALA A 344 1.53 31.77 32.51
N HIS A 345 0.77 32.14 33.52
CA HIS A 345 1.25 32.64 34.79
C HIS A 345 1.14 31.54 35.85
N TYR A 346 2.18 31.37 36.65
CA TYR A 346 2.19 30.45 37.79
C TYR A 346 2.67 31.21 39.02
N GLY A 347 1.78 31.37 40.00
CA GLY A 347 2.07 32.12 41.23
C GLY A 347 3.07 31.43 42.16
N GLY A 348 3.30 30.12 41.99
CA GLY A 348 4.40 29.41 42.65
C GLY A 348 5.33 28.81 41.60
N PHE A 349 6.61 29.14 41.66
CA PHE A 349 7.66 28.60 40.80
C PHE A 349 8.95 28.38 41.60
N THR A 350 9.45 27.16 41.60
CA THR A 350 10.69 26.83 42.30
C THR A 350 11.49 25.80 41.54
N ILE A 351 12.80 26.02 41.46
CA ILE A 351 13.75 25.07 40.88
C ILE A 351 14.76 24.65 41.94
N GLN A 352 14.90 23.35 42.14
CA GLN A 352 15.85 22.80 43.10
C GLN A 352 17.31 22.89 42.63
N ASN A 353 18.25 22.55 43.49
CA ASN A 353 19.68 22.54 43.16
C ASN A 353 20.06 21.35 42.25
N GLU A 354 21.32 21.32 41.80
CA GLU A 354 21.85 20.22 40.98
C GLU A 354 21.76 18.86 41.66
N GLY A 355 21.94 18.78 42.99
CA GLY A 355 21.81 17.52 43.75
C GLY A 355 20.43 16.88 43.59
N ASN A 356 19.39 17.71 43.46
CA ASN A 356 18.01 17.32 43.14
C ASN A 356 17.70 17.49 41.65
N LYS A 357 18.73 17.50 40.79
CA LYS A 357 18.65 17.55 39.31
C LYS A 357 17.75 18.68 38.78
N TYR A 358 17.76 19.83 39.45
CA TYR A 358 16.95 21.01 39.09
C TYR A 358 15.46 20.73 38.97
N GLN A 359 14.90 19.92 39.86
CA GLN A 359 13.47 19.60 39.88
C GLN A 359 12.59 20.86 39.83
N LEU A 360 11.61 20.85 38.92
CA LEU A 360 10.60 21.91 38.76
C LEU A 360 9.44 21.70 39.74
N SER A 361 8.99 22.77 40.38
CA SER A 361 7.70 22.82 41.07
C SER A 361 6.95 24.07 40.66
N VAL A 362 5.70 23.89 40.24
CA VAL A 362 4.77 24.96 39.86
C VAL A 362 3.41 24.81 40.51
N SER A 363 2.77 25.94 40.82
CA SER A 363 1.43 26.01 41.38
C SER A 363 0.72 27.32 41.01
N ASN A 364 -0.57 27.41 41.34
CA ASN A 364 -1.39 28.62 41.17
C ASN A 364 -1.39 29.13 39.72
N TYR A 365 -1.73 28.25 38.78
CA TYR A 365 -1.82 28.60 37.36
C TYR A 365 -2.94 29.62 37.09
N LYS A 366 -2.65 30.59 36.23
CA LYS A 366 -3.60 31.54 35.63
C LYS A 366 -3.14 31.88 34.21
N GLY A 367 -4.06 31.99 33.26
CA GLY A 367 -3.69 32.41 31.90
C GLY A 367 -4.54 31.77 30.82
N ASN A 368 -4.31 32.20 29.58
CA ASN A 368 -5.04 31.78 28.39
C ASN A 368 -4.26 30.83 27.47
N ALA A 369 -2.99 30.53 27.78
CA ALA A 369 -2.19 29.57 27.00
C ALA A 369 -2.54 28.08 27.30
N GLY A 370 -3.28 27.82 28.39
CA GLY A 370 -3.59 26.48 28.88
C GLY A 370 -2.49 25.92 29.79
N ASN A 371 -2.89 25.20 30.84
CA ASN A 371 -2.01 24.72 31.91
C ASN A 371 -1.18 23.48 31.50
N ALA A 372 -0.22 23.67 30.60
CA ALA A 372 0.61 22.57 30.10
C ALA A 372 1.51 21.98 31.21
N LEU A 373 2.03 22.81 32.11
CA LEU A 373 3.02 22.35 33.10
C LEU A 373 2.41 21.45 34.18
N MET A 374 1.19 21.73 34.65
CA MET A 374 0.57 20.92 35.72
C MET A 374 -0.43 19.90 35.21
N ASP A 375 -1.22 20.24 34.18
CA ASP A 375 -2.33 19.37 33.74
C ASP A 375 -1.99 18.54 32.49
N GLY A 376 -0.80 18.74 31.90
CA GLY A 376 -0.35 18.03 30.71
C GLY A 376 -1.07 18.48 29.43
N ALA A 377 -0.93 17.70 28.36
CA ALA A 377 -1.52 18.00 27.06
C ALA A 377 -3.05 17.84 27.06
N SER A 378 -3.79 18.91 26.74
CA SER A 378 -5.27 18.97 26.76
C SER A 378 -5.92 18.06 25.71
N GLN A 379 -5.23 17.83 24.59
CA GLN A 379 -5.64 16.95 23.50
C GLN A 379 -5.43 15.46 23.78
N LEU A 380 -4.69 15.11 24.85
CA LEU A 380 -4.46 13.72 25.26
C LEU A 380 -5.38 13.35 26.43
N HIS A 381 -5.61 12.05 26.62
CA HIS A 381 -6.50 11.52 27.66
C HIS A 381 -5.85 10.39 28.46
N GLY A 382 -6.28 10.22 29.72
CA GLY A 382 -5.81 9.15 30.61
C GLY A 382 -4.29 9.20 30.84
N GLU A 383 -3.65 8.05 30.72
CA GLU A 383 -2.20 7.88 30.91
C GLU A 383 -1.38 8.79 29.98
N ASN A 384 -1.81 8.97 28.73
CA ASN A 384 -1.10 9.79 27.74
C ASN A 384 -1.05 11.26 28.15
N ARG A 385 -2.07 11.76 28.86
CA ARG A 385 -2.06 13.12 29.40
C ARG A 385 -1.13 13.23 30.59
N THR A 386 -1.24 12.32 31.56
CA THR A 386 -0.48 12.39 32.81
C THR A 386 1.02 12.21 32.60
N MET A 387 1.43 11.43 31.58
CA MET A 387 2.83 11.22 31.23
C MET A 387 3.51 12.44 30.57
N THR A 388 2.77 13.50 30.26
CA THR A 388 3.29 14.77 29.68
C THR A 388 3.32 15.93 30.68
N ILE A 389 3.00 15.67 31.95
CA ILE A 389 3.02 16.69 33.02
C ILE A 389 4.47 17.00 33.41
N HIS A 390 4.78 18.30 33.54
CA HIS A 390 6.12 18.80 33.88
C HIS A 390 6.31 19.08 35.38
N ASN A 391 5.23 19.34 36.11
CA ASN A 391 5.30 19.62 37.54
C ASN A 391 5.89 18.43 38.32
N GLY A 392 6.95 18.68 39.09
CA GLY A 392 7.68 17.64 39.82
C GLY A 392 8.77 16.93 39.02
N MET A 393 8.92 17.23 37.73
CA MET A 393 9.91 16.56 36.87
C MET A 393 11.32 17.08 37.07
N LEU A 394 12.28 16.20 36.79
CA LEU A 394 13.71 16.48 36.84
C LEU A 394 14.16 17.07 35.50
N PHE A 395 15.23 17.85 35.53
CA PHE A 395 15.80 18.40 34.31
C PHE A 395 16.63 17.33 33.58
N SER A 396 16.52 17.28 32.26
CA SER A 396 17.26 16.34 31.40
C SER A 396 17.87 17.06 30.21
N THR A 397 19.05 16.62 29.79
CA THR A 397 19.76 17.07 28.58
C THR A 397 20.18 15.86 27.74
N TYR A 398 20.61 16.04 26.49
CA TYR A 398 20.88 14.91 25.58
C TYR A 398 22.00 13.98 26.09
N ASP A 399 22.85 14.48 26.98
CA ASP A 399 23.95 13.79 27.64
C ASP A 399 23.64 13.36 29.08
N ARG A 400 22.47 13.74 29.63
CA ARG A 400 22.04 13.43 30.99
C ARG A 400 20.56 13.12 31.06
N ASP A 401 20.26 11.83 31.16
CA ASP A 401 18.91 11.30 31.25
C ASP A 401 18.41 11.29 32.69
N ASN A 402 17.36 12.07 32.95
CA ASN A 402 16.55 12.03 34.18
C ASN A 402 15.05 12.09 33.83
N ASP A 403 14.69 11.70 32.59
CA ASP A 403 13.31 11.81 32.13
C ASP A 403 12.44 10.68 32.71
N GLY A 404 11.12 10.82 32.55
CA GLY A 404 10.15 9.83 33.04
C GLY A 404 10.03 8.60 32.13
N TRP A 405 10.80 8.54 31.04
CA TRP A 405 10.73 7.46 30.05
C TRP A 405 11.73 6.36 30.35
N LEU A 406 11.35 5.48 31.29
CA LEU A 406 12.16 4.34 31.70
C LEU A 406 12.37 3.34 30.55
N THR A 407 13.47 3.48 29.81
CA THR A 407 13.86 2.55 28.74
C THR A 407 15.34 2.19 28.82
N ALA A 408 15.67 1.01 28.27
CA ALA A 408 17.06 0.56 28.16
C ALA A 408 17.74 0.99 26.85
N ASP A 409 16.99 1.51 25.87
CA ASP A 409 17.54 1.94 24.57
C ASP A 409 18.06 3.39 24.70
N PRO A 410 19.37 3.64 24.54
CA PRO A 410 19.93 4.99 24.64
C PRO A 410 19.41 5.98 23.60
N ARG A 411 18.65 5.54 22.60
CA ARG A 411 18.01 6.40 21.60
C ARG A 411 16.67 6.97 22.08
N LYS A 412 15.98 6.25 22.98
CA LYS A 412 14.63 6.60 23.47
C LYS A 412 14.74 7.48 24.71
N GLN A 413 15.22 8.69 24.51
CA GLN A 413 15.37 9.71 25.55
C GLN A 413 14.77 11.01 25.02
N CYS A 414 13.93 11.66 25.81
CA CYS A 414 13.15 12.78 25.34
C CYS A 414 14.02 13.96 24.93
N SER A 415 15.08 14.25 25.70
CA SER A 415 15.99 15.34 25.35
C SER A 415 16.76 15.10 24.03
N LYS A 416 17.00 13.84 23.65
CA LYS A 416 17.63 13.51 22.36
C LYS A 416 16.66 13.68 21.20
N GLU A 417 15.42 13.24 21.37
CA GLU A 417 14.38 13.31 20.34
C GLU A 417 13.88 14.75 20.16
N ASP A 418 13.56 15.44 21.26
CA ASP A 418 12.92 16.76 21.29
C ASP A 418 13.90 17.95 21.27
N GLY A 419 15.20 17.65 21.22
CA GLY A 419 16.24 18.58 20.76
C GLY A 419 16.63 19.72 21.70
N GLY A 420 16.38 19.60 23.01
CA GLY A 420 16.69 20.63 24.01
C GLY A 420 16.89 20.08 25.41
N GLY A 421 17.26 20.94 26.36
CA GLY A 421 17.26 20.64 27.79
C GLY A 421 15.98 21.15 28.45
N TRP A 422 15.26 20.27 29.15
CA TRP A 422 13.96 20.61 29.76
C TRP A 422 13.59 19.68 30.90
N TRP A 423 12.52 20.02 31.61
CA TRP A 423 11.85 19.16 32.59
C TRP A 423 11.00 18.10 31.90
N TYR A 424 11.65 17.20 31.16
CA TYR A 424 10.97 16.15 30.41
C TYR A 424 10.44 15.05 31.34
N ASN A 425 9.21 14.60 31.07
CA ASN A 425 8.60 13.41 31.69
C ASN A 425 8.70 12.23 30.73
N ARG A 426 7.58 11.64 30.30
CA ARG A 426 7.51 10.88 29.05
C ARG A 426 7.36 11.88 27.89
N CYS A 427 8.37 12.73 27.85
CA CYS A 427 8.60 13.87 26.98
C CYS A 427 7.87 15.13 27.45
N HIS A 428 6.86 15.64 26.76
CA HIS A 428 6.40 16.98 27.08
C HIS A 428 4.95 17.28 26.67
N SER A 429 4.37 18.29 27.32
CA SER A 429 3.19 19.02 26.85
C SER A 429 3.57 20.43 26.36
N ALA A 430 4.75 20.92 26.77
CA ALA A 430 5.38 22.14 26.32
C ALA A 430 6.89 21.94 26.16
N ASN A 431 7.45 22.41 25.04
CA ASN A 431 8.89 22.35 24.74
C ASN A 431 9.46 23.73 24.39
N PRO A 432 9.57 24.68 25.35
CA PRO A 432 10.08 26.03 25.07
C PRO A 432 11.53 26.06 24.57
N ASN A 433 12.31 25.02 24.88
CA ASN A 433 13.73 24.90 24.56
C ASN A 433 14.00 24.06 23.30
N GLY A 434 12.96 23.71 22.55
CA GLY A 434 13.08 22.97 21.29
C GLY A 434 13.72 23.78 20.15
N ARG A 435 13.70 23.15 18.97
CA ARG A 435 14.24 23.71 17.72
C ARG A 435 13.32 24.80 17.20
N TYR A 436 13.93 25.86 16.68
CA TYR A 436 13.19 27.00 16.15
C TYR A 436 12.81 26.76 14.68
N TYR A 437 11.57 26.35 14.42
CA TYR A 437 11.05 26.16 13.05
C TYR A 437 10.47 27.46 12.50
N TRP A 438 11.04 27.93 11.39
CA TRP A 438 10.59 29.15 10.73
C TRP A 438 9.20 28.97 10.08
N GLY A 439 8.30 29.94 10.27
CA GLY A 439 6.92 29.89 9.75
C GLY A 439 5.95 29.09 10.63
N GLY A 440 6.45 28.46 11.69
CA GLY A 440 5.67 27.83 12.74
C GLY A 440 5.19 26.43 12.40
N SER A 441 4.49 26.24 11.28
CA SER A 441 4.03 24.90 10.89
C SER A 441 5.21 24.01 10.49
N TYR A 442 5.30 22.84 11.11
CA TYR A 442 6.29 21.81 10.78
C TYR A 442 5.64 20.43 10.91
N SER A 443 6.24 19.41 10.31
CA SER A 443 5.71 18.04 10.27
C SER A 443 6.74 17.01 10.72
N TRP A 444 6.25 15.79 10.99
CA TRP A 444 7.07 14.68 11.48
C TRP A 444 8.24 14.33 10.56
N ASP A 445 8.11 14.51 9.24
CA ASP A 445 9.16 14.26 8.26
C ASP A 445 10.25 15.36 8.23
N MET A 446 9.99 16.51 8.84
CA MET A 446 10.97 17.59 9.02
C MET A 446 11.77 17.43 10.33
N ALA A 447 11.17 16.80 11.34
CA ALA A 447 11.79 16.61 12.64
C ALA A 447 12.96 15.63 12.57
N LYS A 448 14.02 15.89 13.34
CA LYS A 448 15.26 15.09 13.25
C LYS A 448 15.04 13.63 13.64
N HIS A 449 14.14 13.40 14.61
CA HIS A 449 13.83 12.09 15.16
C HIS A 449 12.36 11.68 14.92
N GLY A 450 11.62 12.44 14.10
CA GLY A 450 10.20 12.17 13.83
C GLY A 450 9.24 12.59 14.95
N THR A 451 9.71 13.28 15.98
CA THR A 451 8.93 13.78 17.12
C THR A 451 8.63 15.28 17.00
N ASP A 452 7.88 15.83 17.95
CA ASP A 452 7.55 17.25 18.04
C ASP A 452 8.66 18.09 18.72
N ASP A 453 9.83 18.12 18.07
CA ASP A 453 11.06 18.75 18.57
C ASP A 453 11.10 20.29 18.41
N GLY A 454 9.96 20.94 18.15
CA GLY A 454 9.83 22.40 17.96
C GLY A 454 9.68 23.21 19.26
N VAL A 455 9.56 24.54 19.14
CA VAL A 455 9.19 25.41 20.28
C VAL A 455 7.68 25.32 20.50
N VAL A 456 7.23 24.29 21.24
CA VAL A 456 5.83 23.87 21.28
C VAL A 456 5.14 24.19 22.60
N TRP A 457 3.82 24.44 22.52
CA TRP A 457 2.88 24.47 23.65
C TRP A 457 1.59 23.80 23.18
N MET A 458 1.46 22.50 23.48
CA MET A 458 0.42 21.65 22.90
C MET A 458 -0.99 22.17 23.21
N ASN A 459 -1.18 22.75 24.41
CA ASN A 459 -2.48 23.24 24.86
C ASN A 459 -3.01 24.44 24.08
N TRP A 460 -2.18 25.08 23.24
CA TRP A 460 -2.58 26.23 22.44
C TRP A 460 -2.62 25.94 20.93
N LYS A 461 -1.53 25.41 20.35
CA LYS A 461 -1.40 25.21 18.89
C LYS A 461 -1.13 23.75 18.48
N GLY A 462 -1.17 22.81 19.43
CA GLY A 462 -0.83 21.40 19.20
C GLY A 462 0.67 21.15 19.04
N SER A 463 1.05 19.92 18.68
CA SER A 463 2.45 19.48 18.58
C SER A 463 3.19 20.04 17.37
N TRP A 464 2.50 20.22 16.25
CA TRP A 464 3.09 20.52 14.93
C TRP A 464 3.17 22.03 14.63
N TYR A 465 3.27 22.86 15.68
CA TYR A 465 3.39 24.30 15.57
C TYR A 465 4.47 24.85 16.51
N SER A 466 5.50 25.46 15.94
CA SER A 466 6.60 26.11 16.65
C SER A 466 6.33 27.62 16.80
N MET A 467 6.45 28.13 18.02
CA MET A 467 6.23 29.54 18.32
C MET A 467 7.28 30.43 17.68
N LYS A 468 6.87 31.66 17.37
CA LYS A 468 7.78 32.70 16.87
C LYS A 468 8.50 33.39 18.02
N LYS A 469 7.78 33.69 19.10
CA LYS A 469 8.41 34.16 20.34
C LYS A 469 7.97 33.30 21.51
N MET A 470 8.89 33.07 22.42
CA MET A 470 8.66 32.36 23.66
C MET A 470 9.60 32.96 24.70
N SER A 471 9.08 33.37 25.85
CA SER A 471 9.87 33.93 26.93
C SER A 471 9.39 33.43 28.27
N MET A 472 10.32 33.20 29.19
CA MET A 472 10.02 32.91 30.59
C MET A 472 10.71 33.96 31.45
N LYS A 473 9.92 34.64 32.29
CA LYS A 473 10.39 35.67 33.20
C LYS A 473 9.84 35.44 34.60
N ILE A 474 10.63 35.77 35.62
CA ILE A 474 10.29 35.54 37.03
C ILE A 474 10.31 36.83 37.82
N ARG A 475 9.50 36.89 38.87
CA ARG A 475 9.42 38.01 39.80
C ARG A 475 9.15 37.50 41.22
N PRO A 476 9.65 38.15 42.28
CA PRO A 476 9.23 37.85 43.64
C PRO A 476 7.71 38.01 43.81
N TYR A 477 7.05 37.00 44.37
CA TYR A 477 5.62 37.04 44.68
C TYR A 477 5.43 37.40 46.16
N PHE A 478 4.53 38.33 46.45
CA PHE A 478 4.12 38.67 47.81
C PHE A 478 2.71 38.09 48.03
N PRO A 479 2.61 36.89 48.63
CA PRO A 479 1.35 36.14 48.76
C PRO A 479 0.30 36.81 49.65
#